data_AF-A0A498HMS6-F1
#
_entry.id   AF-A0A498HMS6-F1
#
_cell.length_a   1.000
_cell.length_b   1.000
_cell.length_c   1.000
_cell.angle_alpha   90.00
_cell.angle_beta   90.00
_cell.angle_gamma   90.00
#
_symmetry.space_group_name_H-M   'P 1'
#
loop_
_entity.id
_entity.type
_entity.pdbx_description
1 polymer ?
#
loop_
_entity_poly.entity_id
_entity_poly.type
_entity_poly.pdbx_seq_one_letter_code
_entity_poly.pdbx_strand_id
1 'polypeptide(L)'
;MDKPRPIDSNCLTTAAREVGLSRALPLPPATPLCQMLSCSSRRRTTSMASIPFPLLLPVMWFEFARNVSGEWDGHGADFTREGCPIKLPENVVPAAYREWEVKVFDWQTQCPTLANPDEHILLYKNIELLPAVGCEANAATR
;
A
#
# COMPACT_ATOMS: atom_id res chain seq x y z
N MET A 1 -9.40 -23.55 28.65
CA MET A 1 -8.96 -22.20 28.27
C MET A 1 -8.46 -22.30 26.85
N ASP A 2 -9.36 -22.17 25.89
CA ASP A 2 -9.01 -22.23 24.48
C ASP A 2 -8.43 -20.89 24.03
N LYS A 3 -7.28 -20.96 23.37
CA LYS A 3 -6.60 -19.81 22.77
C LYS A 3 -7.45 -19.31 21.60
N PRO A 4 -7.77 -18.00 21.51
CA PRO A 4 -8.54 -17.49 20.37
C PRO A 4 -7.75 -17.73 19.08
N ARG A 5 -8.41 -18.33 18.09
CA ARG A 5 -7.82 -18.59 16.78
C ARG A 5 -7.62 -17.28 16.01
N PRO A 6 -6.63 -17.19 15.12
CA PRO A 6 -6.45 -16.05 14.24
C PRO A 6 -7.73 -15.83 13.43
N ILE A 7 -8.21 -14.59 13.38
CA ILE A 7 -9.33 -14.21 12.52
C ILE A 7 -8.75 -14.08 11.11
N ASP A 8 -9.09 -15.03 10.23
CA ASP A 8 -8.72 -14.95 8.81
C ASP A 8 -9.59 -13.87 8.13
N SER A 9 -8.99 -12.70 7.89
CA SER A 9 -9.61 -11.49 7.30
C SER A 9 -9.84 -11.58 5.80
N ASN A 10 -10.38 -12.69 5.28
CA ASN A 10 -10.77 -12.76 3.86
C ASN A 10 -12.28 -12.80 3.72
N CYS A 11 -12.91 -11.63 3.72
CA CYS A 11 -14.22 -11.46 3.13
C CYS A 11 -14.32 -10.11 2.43
N LEU A 12 -14.57 -10.16 1.13
CA LEU A 12 -14.54 -9.04 0.20
C LEU A 12 -15.59 -7.98 0.59
N THR A 13 -15.13 -6.80 1.01
CA THR A 13 -15.97 -5.67 1.43
C THR A 13 -16.70 -5.04 0.23
N THR A 14 -18.02 -4.85 0.35
CA THR A 14 -18.88 -4.16 -0.64
C THR A 14 -18.83 -2.62 -0.52
N ALA A 15 -18.05 -2.06 0.41
CA ALA A 15 -17.94 -0.63 0.66
C ALA A 15 -16.47 -0.19 0.70
N ALA A 16 -16.13 0.75 -0.18
CA ALA A 16 -14.79 1.29 -0.35
C ALA A 16 -14.85 2.82 -0.35
N ARG A 17 -13.83 3.46 0.22
CA ARG A 17 -13.64 4.90 0.16
C ARG A 17 -12.43 5.20 -0.72
N GLU A 18 -12.63 6.03 -1.73
CA GLU A 18 -11.52 6.59 -2.51
C GLU A 18 -10.89 7.74 -1.72
N VAL A 19 -9.60 7.63 -1.43
CA VAL A 19 -8.88 8.59 -0.59
C VAL A 19 -7.90 9.46 -1.39
N GLY A 20 -7.68 9.15 -2.67
CA GLY A 20 -6.83 9.96 -3.54
C GLY A 20 -7.36 10.08 -4.96
N LEU A 21 -7.73 11.30 -5.34
CA LEU A 21 -8.00 11.70 -6.73
C LEU A 21 -6.67 11.79 -7.50
N SER A 22 -6.67 11.33 -8.76
CA SER A 22 -5.56 11.28 -9.72
C SER A 22 -4.59 12.47 -9.63
N ARG A 23 -3.51 12.36 -8.85
CA ARG A 23 -2.43 13.36 -8.86
C ARG A 23 -1.33 12.87 -9.78
N ALA A 24 -1.20 13.51 -10.94
CA ALA A 24 0.06 13.52 -11.67
C ALA A 24 1.12 14.10 -10.71
N LEU A 25 2.03 13.27 -10.24
CA LEU A 25 3.20 13.74 -9.51
C LEU A 25 4.25 14.12 -10.57
N PRO A 26 4.51 15.42 -10.79
CA PRO A 26 5.61 15.82 -11.65
C PRO A 26 6.93 15.38 -11.02
N LEU A 27 7.93 15.15 -11.89
CA LEU A 27 9.28 14.73 -11.49
C LEU A 27 9.78 15.52 -10.26
N PRO A 28 10.31 14.85 -9.23
CA PRO A 28 11.10 15.57 -8.24
C PRO A 28 12.29 16.23 -8.95
N PRO A 29 12.67 17.48 -8.58
CA PRO A 29 13.89 18.07 -9.11
C PRO A 29 15.06 17.14 -8.81
N ALA A 30 15.98 17.00 -9.78
CA ALA A 30 17.18 16.17 -9.66
C ALA A 30 18.03 16.66 -8.47
N THR A 31 17.72 16.13 -7.29
CA THR A 31 18.49 16.37 -6.07
C THR A 31 19.47 15.22 -5.91
N PRO A 32 20.75 15.50 -5.59
CA PRO A 32 21.81 14.49 -5.57
C PRO A 32 21.73 13.49 -4.40
N LEU A 33 20.57 13.31 -3.75
CA LEU A 33 20.41 12.52 -2.54
C LEU A 33 19.21 11.55 -2.64
N CYS A 34 19.19 10.69 -3.67
CA CYS A 34 18.45 9.43 -3.58
C CYS A 34 19.27 8.45 -2.74
N GLN A 35 19.21 8.58 -1.42
CA GLN A 35 19.59 7.47 -0.53
C GLN A 35 18.46 6.44 -0.56
N MET A 36 18.72 5.38 -1.30
CA MET A 36 17.90 4.19 -1.43
C MET A 36 17.57 3.61 -0.04
N LEU A 37 16.29 3.53 0.31
CA LEU A 37 15.82 2.64 1.37
C LEU A 37 15.98 1.20 0.87
N SER A 38 17.10 0.59 1.25
CA SER A 38 17.45 -0.79 0.92
C SER A 38 16.70 -1.75 1.84
N CYS A 39 15.60 -2.34 1.34
CA CYS A 39 15.13 -3.62 1.86
C CYS A 39 16.18 -4.68 1.49
N SER A 40 16.88 -5.21 2.50
CA SER A 40 17.99 -6.15 2.31
C SER A 40 17.48 -7.49 1.78
N SER A 41 17.45 -7.63 0.45
CA SER A 41 17.32 -8.93 -0.22
C SER A 41 18.62 -9.30 -0.94
N ARG A 42 18.91 -10.60 -0.91
CA ARG A 42 20.21 -11.25 -1.14
C ARG A 42 20.83 -10.87 -2.50
N ARG A 43 22.04 -10.29 -2.47
CA ARG A 43 22.81 -9.80 -3.63
C ARG A 43 23.05 -10.89 -4.69
N ARG A 44 22.66 -10.60 -5.93
CA ARG A 44 23.29 -11.17 -7.14
C ARG A 44 24.05 -10.01 -7.78
N THR A 45 25.38 -10.05 -7.74
CA THR A 45 26.24 -8.97 -8.23
C THR A 45 26.29 -9.03 -9.76
N THR A 46 25.51 -8.20 -10.43
CA THR A 46 25.73 -7.87 -11.84
C THR A 46 26.50 -6.56 -11.93
N SER A 47 27.66 -6.59 -12.58
CA SER A 47 28.49 -5.42 -12.89
C SER A 47 27.63 -4.38 -13.62
N MET A 48 27.37 -3.24 -12.98
CA MET A 48 26.66 -2.12 -13.60
C MET A 48 27.70 -1.23 -14.27
N ALA A 49 27.70 -1.19 -15.60
CA ALA A 49 28.42 -0.17 -16.35
C ALA A 49 27.94 1.22 -15.89
N SER A 50 28.86 2.11 -15.56
CA SER A 50 28.56 3.48 -15.12
C SER A 50 27.95 4.28 -16.26
N ILE A 51 26.63 4.51 -16.22
CA ILE A 51 25.91 5.37 -17.15
C ILE A 51 26.25 6.84 -16.84
N PRO A 52 26.56 7.69 -17.82
CA PRO A 52 26.84 9.11 -17.60
C PRO A 52 25.59 9.87 -17.13
N PHE A 53 25.79 10.85 -16.24
CA PHE A 53 24.76 11.63 -15.53
C PHE A 53 23.57 12.16 -16.38
N PRO A 54 23.74 12.65 -17.62
CA PRO A 54 22.62 13.14 -18.44
C PRO A 54 21.66 12.03 -18.91
N LEU A 55 22.12 10.77 -18.94
CA LEU A 55 21.33 9.60 -19.35
C LEU A 55 20.75 8.85 -18.16
N LEU A 56 21.10 9.22 -16.92
CA LEU A 56 20.59 8.57 -15.71
C LEU A 56 19.11 8.89 -15.48
N LEU A 57 18.63 10.10 -15.79
CA LEU A 57 17.24 10.48 -15.52
C LEU A 57 16.22 9.66 -16.33
N PRO A 58 16.34 9.50 -17.66
CA PRO A 58 15.40 8.68 -18.43
C PRO A 58 15.48 7.20 -18.05
N VAL A 59 16.69 6.69 -17.76
CA VAL A 59 16.89 5.29 -17.35
C VAL A 59 16.27 5.03 -15.96
N MET A 60 16.47 5.93 -15.01
CA MET A 60 15.87 5.83 -13.67
C MET A 60 14.34 5.93 -13.73
N TRP A 61 13.79 6.83 -14.56
CA TRP A 61 12.35 6.92 -14.72
C TRP A 61 11.76 5.70 -15.40
N PHE A 62 12.39 5.18 -16.45
CA PHE A 62 11.96 3.95 -17.11
C PHE A 62 11.89 2.78 -16.11
N GLU A 63 12.93 2.60 -15.29
CA GLU A 63 12.95 1.56 -14.26
C GLU A 63 11.88 1.80 -13.18
N PHE A 64 11.70 3.05 -12.74
CA PHE A 64 10.64 3.42 -11.81
C PHE A 64 9.26 3.11 -12.39
N ALA A 65 8.96 3.56 -13.61
CA ALA A 65 7.69 3.37 -14.28
C ALA A 65 7.34 1.88 -14.46
N ARG A 66 8.33 1.07 -14.85
CA ARG A 66 8.20 -0.38 -14.96
C ARG A 66 7.88 -1.03 -13.62
N ASN A 67 8.51 -0.59 -12.54
CA ASN A 67 8.37 -1.22 -11.23
C ASN A 67 7.15 -0.73 -10.46
N VAL A 68 6.73 0.52 -10.66
CA VAL A 68 5.62 1.13 -9.92
C VAL A 68 4.27 0.80 -10.54
N SER A 69 4.19 0.54 -11.85
CA SER A 69 2.93 0.26 -12.54
C SER A 69 2.39 -1.12 -12.22
N GLY A 70 1.08 -1.22 -11.95
CA GLY A 70 0.42 -2.47 -11.62
C GLY A 70 -0.74 -2.28 -10.64
N GLU A 71 -1.20 -3.38 -10.09
CA GLU A 71 -2.20 -3.41 -9.02
C GLU A 71 -1.49 -3.71 -7.69
N TRP A 72 -1.76 -2.89 -6.68
CA TRP A 72 -1.16 -3.02 -5.36
C TRP A 72 -2.23 -3.24 -4.31
N ASP A 73 -2.21 -4.41 -3.66
CA ASP A 73 -2.98 -4.69 -2.45
C ASP A 73 -2.08 -4.59 -1.23
N GLY A 74 -2.58 -3.98 -0.15
CA GLY A 74 -1.80 -3.83 1.07
C GLY A 74 -2.59 -3.31 2.26
N HIS A 75 -1.85 -2.73 3.20
CA HIS A 75 -2.40 -2.11 4.40
C HIS A 75 -1.83 -0.70 4.56
N GLY A 76 -2.69 0.26 4.90
CA GLY A 76 -2.32 1.64 5.19
C GLY A 76 -2.63 1.98 6.66
N ALA A 77 -1.65 2.47 7.40
CA ALA A 77 -1.83 2.88 8.80
C ALA A 77 -1.19 4.24 9.05
N ASP A 78 -1.89 5.07 9.82
CA ASP A 78 -1.38 6.37 10.25
C ASP A 78 -0.74 6.28 11.63
N PHE A 79 0.31 7.07 11.84
CA PHE A 79 1.06 7.10 13.09
C PHE A 79 1.20 8.53 13.61
N THR A 80 1.21 8.69 14.92
CA THR A 80 1.58 9.96 15.56
C THR A 80 3.07 10.23 15.38
N ARG A 81 3.52 11.45 15.72
CA ARG A 81 4.95 11.82 15.65
C ARG A 81 5.83 10.95 16.55
N GLU A 82 5.25 10.39 17.61
CA GLU A 82 5.89 9.50 18.57
C GLU A 82 5.96 8.04 18.07
N GLY A 83 5.39 7.75 16.89
CA GLY A 83 5.34 6.41 16.31
C GLY A 83 4.20 5.55 16.87
N CYS A 84 3.21 6.14 17.54
CA CYS A 84 2.05 5.40 18.02
C CYS A 84 1.02 5.23 16.90
N PRO A 85 0.47 4.02 16.69
CA PRO A 85 -0.53 3.81 15.65
C PRO A 85 -1.84 4.52 15.99
N ILE A 86 -2.45 5.16 15.00
CA ILE A 86 -3.72 5.88 15.12
C ILE A 86 -4.85 4.90 14.78
N LYS A 87 -5.86 4.85 15.65
CA LYS A 87 -7.02 3.97 15.45
C LYS A 87 -7.90 4.49 14.33
N LEU A 88 -8.54 3.57 13.62
CA LEU A 88 -9.60 3.92 12.70
C LEU A 88 -10.80 4.54 13.46
N PRO A 89 -11.47 5.54 12.87
CA PRO A 89 -12.68 6.12 13.44
C PRO A 89 -13.81 5.10 13.65
N GLU A 90 -14.62 5.28 14.70
CA GLU A 90 -15.69 4.31 15.01
C GLU A 90 -16.78 4.24 13.94
N ASN A 91 -16.98 5.29 13.14
CA ASN A 91 -17.99 5.32 12.09
C ASN A 91 -17.63 4.47 10.86
N VAL A 92 -16.38 4.00 10.76
CA VAL A 92 -15.90 3.13 9.67
C VAL A 92 -15.60 1.71 10.14
N VAL A 93 -15.49 1.50 11.46
CA VAL A 93 -15.24 0.18 12.05
C VAL A 93 -16.58 -0.45 12.47
N PRO A 94 -16.92 -1.67 12.02
CA PRO A 94 -18.15 -2.34 12.44
C PRO A 94 -18.24 -2.56 13.95
N ALA A 95 -19.45 -2.49 14.50
CA ALA A 95 -19.70 -2.62 15.94
C ALA A 95 -19.18 -3.94 16.56
N ALA A 96 -19.15 -5.03 15.78
CA ALA A 96 -18.61 -6.32 16.23
C ALA A 96 -17.16 -6.24 16.73
N TYR A 97 -16.32 -5.39 16.14
CA TYR A 97 -14.95 -5.20 16.60
C TYR A 97 -14.91 -4.65 18.03
N ARG A 98 -15.88 -3.80 18.40
CA ARG A 98 -16.02 -3.29 19.77
C ARG A 98 -16.44 -4.40 20.74
N GLU A 99 -17.39 -5.24 20.34
CA GLU A 99 -17.86 -6.38 21.15
C GLU A 99 -16.75 -7.39 21.42
N TRP A 100 -15.83 -7.55 20.46
CA TRP A 100 -14.65 -8.41 20.59
C TRP A 100 -13.45 -7.71 21.23
N GLU A 101 -13.59 -6.44 21.64
CA GLU A 101 -12.52 -5.59 22.17
C GLU A 101 -11.30 -5.46 21.23
N VAL A 102 -11.52 -5.63 19.92
CA VAL A 102 -10.50 -5.52 18.87
C VAL A 102 -10.41 -4.08 18.40
N LYS A 103 -9.20 -3.52 18.44
CA LYS A 103 -8.88 -2.19 17.92
C LYS A 103 -8.32 -2.33 16.51
N VAL A 104 -8.87 -1.58 15.56
CA VAL A 104 -8.39 -1.53 14.17
C VAL A 104 -7.56 -0.27 13.96
N PHE A 105 -6.39 -0.42 13.34
CA PHE A 105 -5.42 0.66 13.14
C PHE A 105 -5.05 0.88 11.67
N ASP A 106 -5.37 -0.08 10.81
CA ASP A 106 -5.01 -0.08 9.41
C ASP A 106 -6.23 -0.26 8.51
N TRP A 107 -6.20 0.42 7.37
CA TRP A 107 -7.06 0.18 6.24
C TRP A 107 -6.48 -0.94 5.39
N GLN A 108 -7.32 -1.83 4.89
CA GLN A 108 -6.94 -2.60 3.71
C GLN A 108 -6.98 -1.67 2.50
N THR A 109 -5.91 -1.64 1.72
CA THR A 109 -5.78 -0.74 0.57
C THR A 109 -5.68 -1.49 -0.75
N GLN A 110 -6.26 -0.89 -1.79
CA GLN A 110 -6.06 -1.28 -3.18
C GLN A 110 -5.63 -0.05 -3.98
N CYS A 111 -4.57 -0.17 -4.77
CA CYS A 111 -3.99 0.95 -5.49
C CYS A 111 -3.58 0.55 -6.91
N PRO A 112 -4.45 0.75 -7.92
CA PRO A 112 -4.03 0.70 -9.32
C PRO A 112 -3.10 1.87 -9.64
N THR A 113 -1.99 1.57 -10.30
CA THR A 113 -0.97 2.54 -10.72
C THR A 113 -0.63 2.36 -12.20
N LEU A 114 -0.46 3.48 -12.90
CA LEU A 114 -0.02 3.52 -14.29
C LEU A 114 0.99 4.65 -14.45
N ALA A 115 2.25 4.30 -14.71
CA ALA A 115 3.31 5.25 -15.02
C ALA A 115 3.66 5.22 -16.51
N ASN A 116 3.64 6.39 -17.16
CA ASN A 116 4.07 6.53 -18.54
C ASN A 116 5.60 6.76 -18.58
N PRO A 117 6.38 5.85 -19.20
CA PRO A 117 7.84 5.98 -19.27
C PRO A 117 8.31 7.17 -20.11
N ASP A 118 7.51 7.62 -21.08
CA ASP A 118 7.88 8.70 -22.00
C ASP A 118 7.46 10.08 -21.45
N GLU A 119 6.24 10.16 -20.91
CA GLU A 119 5.67 11.43 -20.43
C GLU A 119 6.10 11.80 -19.00
N HIS A 120 6.76 10.88 -18.28
CA HIS A 120 7.18 11.08 -16.91
C HIS A 120 6.02 11.40 -15.94
N ILE A 121 4.87 10.77 -16.18
CA ILE A 121 3.63 10.94 -15.41
C ILE A 121 3.30 9.62 -14.71
N LEU A 122 2.99 9.69 -13.42
CA LEU A 122 2.37 8.61 -12.65
C LEU A 122 0.90 8.97 -12.36
N LEU A 123 0.00 8.07 -12.75
CA LEU A 123 -1.39 8.07 -12.35
C LEU A 123 -1.59 6.96 -11.32
N TYR A 124 -2.26 7.26 -10.22
CA TYR A 124 -2.64 6.28 -9.24
C TYR A 124 -3.98 6.64 -8.60
N LYS A 125 -4.62 5.64 -8.02
CA LYS A 125 -5.83 5.79 -7.22
C LYS A 125 -5.65 4.97 -5.96
N ASN A 126 -5.74 5.60 -4.78
CA ASN A 126 -5.69 4.86 -3.51
C ASN A 126 -7.11 4.63 -3.00
N ILE A 127 -7.46 3.37 -2.78
CA ILE A 127 -8.77 2.91 -2.33
C ILE A 127 -8.59 2.28 -0.95
N GLU A 128 -9.32 2.79 0.05
CA GLU A 128 -9.38 2.21 1.38
C GLU A 128 -10.67 1.41 1.51
N LEU A 129 -10.54 0.12 1.83
CA LEU A 129 -11.68 -0.77 2.04
C LEU A 129 -12.14 -0.68 3.49
N LEU A 130 -13.46 -0.63 3.71
CA LEU A 130 -13.97 -0.69 5.08
C LEU A 130 -13.59 -2.04 5.71
N PRO A 131 -13.21 -2.06 7.01
CA PRO A 131 -13.08 -3.30 7.76
C PRO A 131 -14.38 -4.08 7.69
N ALA A 132 -14.30 -5.32 7.23
CA ALA A 132 -15.45 -6.21 7.15
C ALA A 132 -15.35 -7.29 8.23
N VAL A 133 -16.47 -7.55 8.88
CA VAL A 133 -16.66 -8.85 9.54
C VAL A 133 -16.85 -9.89 8.44
N GLY A 134 -16.18 -11.03 8.56
CA GLY A 134 -16.31 -12.08 7.56
C GLY A 134 -17.77 -12.43 7.30
N CYS A 135 -18.22 -12.36 6.03
CA CYS A 135 -19.49 -12.96 5.65
C CYS A 135 -19.31 -14.47 5.84
N GLU A 136 -19.92 -14.99 6.90
CA GLU A 136 -20.09 -16.40 7.23
C GLU A 136 -18.84 -17.14 7.72
N ALA A 137 -18.66 -17.13 9.04
CA ALA A 137 -18.20 -18.32 9.78
C ALA A 137 -19.21 -19.50 9.72
N ASN A 138 -20.17 -19.47 8.80
CA ASN A 138 -21.28 -20.41 8.64
C ASN A 138 -21.30 -21.07 7.24
N ALA A 139 -20.15 -21.51 6.73
CA ALA A 139 -20.08 -22.42 5.58
C ALA A 139 -19.28 -23.68 5.93
N ALA A 140 -19.83 -24.51 6.82
CA ALA A 140 -19.72 -25.97 6.88
C ALA A 140 -20.06 -26.48 8.30
N THR A 141 -21.35 -26.50 8.66
CA THR A 141 -21.84 -27.59 9.50
C THR A 141 -22.41 -28.65 8.56
N ARG A 142 -21.55 -29.56 8.10
CA ARG A 142 -21.93 -30.94 7.84
C ARG A 142 -20.71 -31.86 7.76
#